data_AF-A0A426TVC1-F1
#
_entry.id   AF-A0A426TVC1-F1
#
_cell.length_a   1.000
_cell.length_b   1.000
_cell.length_c   1.000
_cell.angle_alpha   90.00
_cell.angle_beta   90.00
_cell.angle_gamma   90.00
#
_symmetry.space_group_name_H-M   'P 1'
#
loop_
_entity.id
_entity.type
_entity.pdbx_description
1 polymer ?
#
loop_
_entity_poly.entity_id
_entity_poly.type
_entity_poly.pdbx_seq_one_letter_code
_entity_poly.pdbx_strand_id
1 'polypeptide(L)'
;MDFQLPMDLTAERCTLGALLLEREAIIVLAAWLRPEHFYLERYALIYEAVLACYHRREPPDLTTVSAELRRQGRLDLVGGVSALSEMITEVPTAVHVEYYARVVERTFVGRALVVDLWIVDYLQLARSSHCPAFCPANHTSHRAVMWCTKGKNAYETCNARRSPCPNCPPIRSPCSYSSRYCC
;
A
#
# COMPACT_ATOMS: atom_id res chain seq x y z
N MET A 1 -1.35 -12.07 17.78
CA MET A 1 -2.56 -12.21 16.94
C MET A 1 -2.10 -12.04 15.52
N ASP A 2 -2.06 -13.12 14.75
CA ASP A 2 -1.71 -13.07 13.33
C ASP A 2 -2.89 -12.49 12.56
N PHE A 3 -2.76 -11.24 12.13
CA PHE A 3 -3.79 -10.58 11.33
C PHE A 3 -3.57 -10.98 9.87
N GLN A 4 -4.29 -11.99 9.42
CA GLN A 4 -4.24 -12.40 8.02
C GLN A 4 -5.06 -11.41 7.19
N LEU A 5 -4.39 -10.66 6.32
CA LEU A 5 -5.07 -9.72 5.43
C LEU A 5 -5.99 -10.50 4.47
N PRO A 6 -7.23 -10.04 4.24
CA PRO A 6 -8.13 -10.69 3.31
C PRO A 6 -7.55 -10.57 1.89
N MET A 7 -7.21 -11.71 1.30
CA MET A 7 -6.67 -11.80 -0.06
C MET A 7 -7.13 -13.10 -0.71
N ASP A 8 -7.40 -13.05 -2.01
CA ASP A 8 -7.76 -14.23 -2.81
C ASP A 8 -6.94 -14.21 -4.11
N LEU A 9 -5.80 -14.90 -4.06
CA LEU A 9 -4.87 -14.97 -5.20
C LEU A 9 -5.46 -15.73 -6.39
N THR A 10 -6.36 -16.66 -6.12
CA THR A 10 -7.03 -17.46 -7.15
C THR A 10 -8.01 -16.58 -7.91
N ALA A 11 -8.80 -15.77 -7.21
CA ALA A 11 -9.71 -14.80 -7.84
C ALA A 11 -8.95 -13.76 -8.67
N GLU A 12 -7.83 -13.21 -8.16
CA GLU A 12 -6.99 -12.28 -8.93
C GLU A 12 -6.45 -12.92 -10.21
N ARG A 13 -5.93 -14.15 -10.11
CA ARG A 13 -5.42 -14.91 -11.25
C ARG A 13 -6.51 -15.20 -12.29
N CYS A 14 -7.66 -15.69 -11.83
CA CYS A 14 -8.81 -15.98 -12.69
C CYS A 14 -9.31 -14.72 -13.40
N THR A 15 -9.32 -13.57 -12.73
CA THR A 15 -9.73 -12.29 -13.31
C THR A 15 -8.80 -11.88 -14.45
N LEU A 16 -7.48 -11.94 -14.22
CA LEU A 16 -6.49 -11.60 -15.25
C LEU A 16 -6.51 -12.58 -16.42
N GLY A 17 -6.55 -13.89 -16.15
CA GLY A 17 -6.58 -14.89 -17.21
C GLY A 17 -7.87 -14.81 -18.05
N ALA A 18 -9.02 -14.52 -17.42
CA ALA A 18 -10.27 -14.28 -18.14
C ALA A 18 -10.21 -13.01 -19.02
N LEU A 19 -9.56 -11.94 -18.56
CA LEU A 19 -9.34 -10.72 -19.36
C LEU A 19 -8.44 -10.97 -20.59
N LEU A 20 -7.49 -11.90 -20.49
CA LEU A 20 -6.62 -12.28 -21.61
C LEU A 20 -7.31 -13.21 -22.61
N LEU A 21 -8.34 -13.94 -22.17
CA LEU A 21 -9.16 -14.82 -23.03
C LEU A 21 -10.26 -14.04 -23.74
N GLU A 22 -10.99 -13.21 -22.99
CA GLU A 22 -12.16 -12.48 -23.47
C GLU A 22 -11.88 -10.98 -23.57
N ARG A 23 -11.64 -10.51 -24.79
CA ARG A 23 -11.26 -9.12 -25.08
C ARG A 23 -12.33 -8.10 -24.68
N GLU A 24 -13.61 -8.49 -24.65
CA GLU A 24 -14.73 -7.61 -24.34
C GLU A 24 -14.96 -7.45 -22.83
N ALA A 25 -14.46 -8.38 -22.02
CA ALA A 25 -14.61 -8.36 -20.57
C ALA A 25 -14.08 -7.07 -19.93
N ILE A 26 -13.02 -6.50 -20.49
CA ILE A 26 -12.41 -5.26 -19.98
C ILE A 26 -13.37 -4.07 -19.99
N ILE A 27 -14.34 -4.04 -20.92
CA ILE A 27 -15.29 -2.92 -21.07
C ILE A 27 -16.11 -2.76 -19.79
N VAL A 28 -16.54 -3.88 -19.20
CA VAL A 28 -17.35 -3.89 -17.98
C VAL A 28 -16.48 -3.62 -16.75
N LEU A 29 -15.28 -4.20 -16.69
CA LEU A 29 -14.41 -4.09 -15.52
C LEU A 29 -13.73 -2.72 -15.41
N ALA A 30 -13.34 -2.10 -16.53
CA ALA A 30 -12.61 -0.83 -16.53
C ALA A 30 -13.40 0.33 -15.86
N ALA A 31 -14.73 0.22 -15.76
CA ALA A 31 -15.57 1.22 -15.10
C ALA A 31 -15.20 1.40 -13.61
N TRP A 32 -14.95 0.31 -12.89
CA TRP A 32 -14.80 0.31 -11.43
C TRP A 32 -13.53 -0.40 -10.92
N LEU A 33 -13.01 -1.39 -11.64
CA LEU A 33 -11.81 -2.11 -11.24
C LEU A 33 -10.56 -1.27 -11.51
N ARG A 34 -9.69 -1.15 -10.51
CA ARG A 34 -8.45 -0.37 -10.56
C ARG A 34 -7.22 -1.24 -10.24
N PRO A 35 -6.02 -0.90 -10.74
CA PRO A 35 -4.80 -1.66 -10.45
C PRO A 35 -4.51 -1.80 -8.96
N GLU A 36 -4.87 -0.79 -8.16
CA GLU A 36 -4.67 -0.78 -6.72
C GLU A 36 -5.56 -1.78 -5.98
N HIS A 37 -6.54 -2.41 -6.65
CA HIS A 37 -7.39 -3.44 -6.03
C HIS A 37 -6.67 -4.78 -5.88
N PHE A 38 -5.70 -5.07 -6.76
CA PHE A 38 -4.92 -6.31 -6.69
C PHE A 38 -3.99 -6.30 -5.47
N TYR A 39 -3.82 -7.46 -4.84
CA TYR A 39 -2.90 -7.61 -3.71
C TYR A 39 -1.46 -7.72 -4.18
N LEU A 40 -1.24 -8.49 -5.26
CA LEU A 40 0.09 -8.70 -5.81
C LEU A 40 0.44 -7.59 -6.80
N GLU A 41 1.58 -6.96 -6.56
CA GLU A 41 2.09 -5.92 -7.46
C GLU A 41 2.20 -6.42 -8.90
N ARG A 42 2.77 -7.61 -9.13
CA ARG A 42 2.86 -8.21 -10.48
C ARG A 42 1.52 -8.29 -11.22
N TYR A 43 0.42 -8.54 -10.50
CA TYR A 43 -0.93 -8.62 -11.07
C TYR A 43 -1.49 -7.23 -11.36
N ALA A 44 -1.22 -6.25 -10.49
CA ALA A 44 -1.51 -4.85 -10.76
C ALA A 44 -0.80 -4.36 -12.04
N LEU A 45 0.47 -4.73 -12.26
CA LEU A 45 1.22 -4.33 -13.48
C LEU A 45 0.60 -4.92 -14.74
N ILE A 46 0.13 -6.16 -14.69
CA ILE A 46 -0.56 -6.80 -15.82
C ILE A 46 -1.86 -6.07 -16.12
N TYR A 47 -2.67 -5.79 -15.08
CA TYR A 47 -3.93 -5.08 -15.27
C TYR A 47 -3.72 -3.65 -15.81
N GLU A 48 -2.66 -2.97 -15.35
CA GLU A 48 -2.26 -1.67 -15.86
C GLU A 48 -1.91 -1.73 -17.35
N ALA A 49 -1.17 -2.76 -17.79
CA ALA A 49 -0.89 -2.99 -19.21
C ALA A 49 -2.16 -3.29 -20.01
N VAL A 50 -3.08 -4.08 -19.47
CA VAL A 50 -4.40 -4.35 -20.08
C VAL A 50 -5.20 -3.04 -20.24
N LEU A 51 -5.23 -2.19 -19.22
CA LEU A 51 -5.87 -0.87 -19.29
C LEU A 51 -5.21 0.03 -20.33
N ALA A 52 -3.88 0.05 -20.41
CA ALA A 52 -3.16 0.83 -21.43
C ALA A 52 -3.53 0.40 -22.86
N CYS A 53 -3.64 -0.90 -23.12
CA CYS A 53 -4.13 -1.44 -24.39
C CYS A 53 -5.57 -0.99 -24.66
N TYR A 54 -6.45 -1.11 -23.66
CA TYR A 54 -7.84 -0.68 -23.75
C TYR A 54 -7.99 0.82 -24.08
N HIS A 55 -7.20 1.68 -23.43
CA HIS A 55 -7.17 3.12 -23.71
C HIS A 55 -6.71 3.45 -25.14
N ARG A 56 -5.84 2.61 -25.71
CA ARG A 56 -5.38 2.70 -27.11
C ARG A 56 -6.35 2.07 -28.10
N ARG A 57 -7.50 1.55 -27.63
CA ARG A 57 -8.50 0.80 -28.41
C ARG A 57 -7.94 -0.45 -29.07
N GLU A 58 -6.91 -1.04 -28.48
CA GLU A 58 -6.38 -2.33 -28.90
C GLU A 58 -6.99 -3.44 -28.05
N PRO A 59 -7.39 -4.57 -28.66
CA PRO A 59 -7.93 -5.69 -27.91
C PRO A 59 -6.84 -6.25 -26.98
N PRO A 60 -7.07 -6.33 -25.66
CA PRO A 60 -6.09 -6.88 -24.74
C PRO A 60 -6.06 -8.41 -24.89
N ASP A 61 -5.11 -8.92 -25.65
CA ASP A 61 -4.80 -10.35 -25.76
C ASP A 61 -3.40 -10.65 -25.19
N LEU A 62 -3.07 -11.94 -25.03
CA LEU A 62 -1.77 -12.38 -24.52
C LEU A 62 -0.58 -11.73 -25.26
N THR A 63 -0.67 -11.64 -26.59
CA THR A 63 0.39 -11.09 -27.44
C THR A 63 0.55 -9.58 -27.28
N THR A 64 -0.55 -8.85 -27.20
CA THR A 64 -0.59 -7.39 -27.11
C THR A 64 -0.19 -6.95 -25.71
N VAL A 65 -0.69 -7.63 -24.68
CA VAL A 65 -0.31 -7.36 -23.28
C VAL A 65 1.16 -7.69 -23.03
N SER A 66 1.68 -8.80 -23.57
CA SER A 66 3.11 -9.13 -23.45
C SER A 66 4.00 -8.14 -24.21
N ALA A 67 3.57 -7.66 -25.38
CA ALA A 67 4.25 -6.59 -26.12
C ALA A 67 4.25 -5.27 -25.34
N GLU A 68 3.12 -4.90 -24.73
CA GLU A 68 3.01 -3.69 -23.91
C GLU A 68 3.86 -3.78 -22.64
N LEU A 69 3.86 -4.91 -21.94
CA LEU A 69 4.74 -5.15 -20.79
C LEU A 69 6.22 -5.11 -21.18
N ARG A 70 6.58 -5.62 -22.36
CA ARG A 70 7.94 -5.51 -22.90
C ARG A 70 8.30 -4.06 -23.22
N ARG A 71 7.37 -3.30 -23.81
CA ARG A 71 7.56 -1.87 -24.11
C ARG A 71 7.78 -1.04 -22.84
N GLN A 72 7.12 -1.40 -21.74
CA GLN A 72 7.30 -0.77 -20.43
C GLN A 72 8.53 -1.27 -19.66
N GLY A 73 9.23 -2.30 -20.14
CA GLY A 73 10.36 -2.91 -19.43
C GLY A 73 9.96 -3.66 -18.14
N ARG A 74 8.70 -4.10 -18.04
CA ARG A 74 8.13 -4.74 -16.83
C ARG A 74 7.86 -6.23 -17.01
N LEU A 75 8.08 -6.77 -18.21
CA LEU A 75 7.84 -8.17 -18.52
C LEU A 75 8.61 -9.14 -17.59
N ASP A 76 9.85 -8.78 -17.25
CA ASP A 76 10.69 -9.60 -16.37
C ASP A 76 10.19 -9.59 -14.91
N LEU A 77 9.60 -8.49 -14.46
CA LEU A 77 9.02 -8.36 -13.10
C LEU A 77 7.78 -9.23 -12.91
N VAL A 78 7.07 -9.51 -14.00
CA VAL A 78 5.84 -10.30 -13.99
C VAL A 78 6.12 -11.81 -14.07
N GLY A 79 7.35 -12.21 -14.41
CA GLY A 79 7.72 -13.62 -14.63
C GLY A 79 7.68 -14.04 -16.11
N GLY A 80 7.67 -13.06 -17.02
CA GLY A 80 7.71 -13.31 -18.46
C GLY A 80 6.37 -13.75 -19.07
N VAL A 81 6.45 -14.18 -20.32
CA VAL A 81 5.26 -14.64 -21.07
C VAL A 81 4.72 -15.96 -20.51
N SER A 82 5.59 -16.82 -19.97
CA SER A 82 5.19 -18.10 -19.38
C SER A 82 4.19 -17.92 -18.25
N ALA A 83 4.43 -16.94 -17.36
CA ALA A 83 3.51 -16.64 -16.26
C ALA A 83 2.11 -16.27 -16.77
N LEU A 84 2.01 -15.46 -17.83
CA LEU A 84 0.73 -15.08 -18.44
C LEU A 84 -0.01 -16.30 -19.02
N SER A 85 0.72 -17.18 -19.72
CA SER A 85 0.16 -18.41 -20.30
C SER A 85 -0.32 -19.41 -19.24
N GLU A 86 0.41 -19.53 -18.14
CA GLU A 86 0.01 -20.36 -16.99
C GLU A 86 -1.31 -19.87 -16.39
N MET A 87 -1.46 -18.55 -16.22
CA MET A 87 -2.70 -17.97 -15.69
C MET A 87 -3.91 -18.27 -16.57
N ILE A 88 -3.74 -18.20 -17.90
CA ILE A 88 -4.81 -18.55 -18.86
C ILE A 88 -5.22 -20.02 -18.72
N THR A 89 -4.25 -20.92 -18.55
CA THR A 89 -4.48 -22.37 -18.48
C THR A 89 -5.23 -22.77 -17.20
N GLU A 90 -5.02 -22.04 -16.11
CA GLU A 90 -5.64 -22.32 -14.82
C GLU A 90 -7.07 -21.75 -14.69
N VAL A 91 -7.49 -20.83 -15.58
CA VAL A 91 -8.83 -20.24 -15.51
C VAL A 91 -9.89 -21.26 -15.93
N PRO A 92 -10.88 -21.55 -15.06
CA PRO A 92 -11.92 -22.52 -15.38
C PRO A 92 -12.91 -22.02 -16.45
N THR A 93 -13.35 -20.76 -16.37
CA THR A 93 -14.22 -20.12 -17.38
C THR A 93 -14.06 -18.60 -17.40
N ALA A 94 -14.02 -18.01 -18.59
CA ALA A 94 -13.98 -16.54 -18.77
C ALA A 94 -15.34 -15.85 -18.55
N VAL A 95 -16.45 -16.60 -18.64
CA VAL A 95 -17.82 -16.08 -18.52
C VAL A 95 -18.09 -15.43 -17.17
N HIS A 96 -17.43 -15.88 -16.10
CA HIS A 96 -17.64 -15.40 -14.74
C HIS A 96 -16.62 -14.35 -14.29
N VAL A 97 -15.97 -13.65 -15.23
CA VAL A 97 -14.96 -12.64 -14.92
C VAL A 97 -15.46 -11.55 -13.95
N GLU A 98 -16.70 -11.10 -14.09
CA GLU A 98 -17.29 -10.10 -13.18
C GLU A 98 -17.39 -10.62 -11.74
N TYR A 99 -17.72 -11.90 -11.57
CA TYR A 99 -17.80 -12.53 -10.25
C TYR A 99 -16.43 -12.52 -9.56
N TYR A 100 -15.38 -12.97 -10.26
CA TYR A 100 -14.02 -12.96 -9.69
C TYR A 100 -13.51 -11.55 -9.42
N ALA A 101 -13.78 -10.59 -10.32
CA ALA A 101 -13.40 -9.21 -10.13
C ALA A 101 -14.09 -8.57 -8.90
N ARG A 102 -15.35 -8.93 -8.62
CA ARG A 102 -16.04 -8.50 -7.39
C ARG A 102 -15.42 -9.09 -6.13
N VAL A 103 -14.89 -10.31 -6.19
CA VAL A 103 -14.13 -10.89 -5.07
C VAL A 103 -12.87 -10.07 -4.81
N VAL A 104 -12.13 -9.67 -5.87
CA VAL A 104 -10.94 -8.81 -5.75
C VAL A 104 -11.27 -7.43 -5.17
N GLU A 105 -12.37 -6.81 -5.59
CA GLU A 105 -12.83 -5.55 -4.99
C GLU A 105 -13.21 -5.74 -3.51
N ARG A 106 -13.93 -6.81 -3.18
CA ARG A 106 -14.33 -7.07 -1.80
C ARG A 106 -13.13 -7.30 -0.89
N THR A 107 -12.10 -8.02 -1.35
CA THR A 107 -10.86 -8.21 -0.59
C THR A 107 -10.09 -6.89 -0.45
N PHE A 108 -10.08 -6.03 -1.50
CA PHE A 108 -9.53 -4.67 -1.43
C PHE A 108 -10.22 -3.81 -0.35
N VAL A 109 -11.55 -3.78 -0.34
CA VAL A 109 -12.32 -3.03 0.68
C VAL A 109 -12.06 -3.61 2.07
N GLY A 110 -12.01 -4.94 2.18
CA GLY A 110 -11.68 -5.63 3.43
C GLY A 110 -10.32 -5.21 3.99
N ARG A 111 -9.27 -5.17 3.15
CA ARG A 111 -7.94 -4.72 3.59
C ARG A 111 -7.89 -3.24 3.93
N ALA A 112 -8.61 -2.39 3.19
CA ALA A 112 -8.69 -0.96 3.47
C ALA A 112 -9.31 -0.71 4.85
N LEU A 113 -10.42 -1.39 5.16
CA LEU A 113 -11.07 -1.30 6.48
C LEU A 113 -10.16 -1.77 7.61
N VAL A 114 -9.40 -2.84 7.39
CA VAL A 114 -8.41 -3.29 8.38
C VAL A 114 -7.36 -2.23 8.59
N VAL A 115 -6.75 -1.70 7.53
CA VAL A 115 -5.73 -0.65 7.66
C VAL A 115 -6.30 0.57 8.38
N ASP A 116 -7.53 0.99 8.07
CA ASP A 116 -8.22 2.08 8.75
C ASP A 116 -8.44 1.79 10.24
N LEU A 117 -8.87 0.57 10.59
CA LEU A 117 -9.03 0.14 11.98
C LEU A 117 -7.72 0.21 12.76
N TRP A 118 -6.61 -0.19 12.13
CA TRP A 118 -5.28 -0.10 12.74
C TRP A 118 -4.81 1.34 12.91
N ILE A 119 -5.14 2.24 11.96
CA ILE A 119 -4.84 3.67 12.09
C ILE A 119 -5.56 4.28 13.30
N VAL A 120 -6.83 3.94 13.51
CA VAL A 120 -7.61 4.45 14.64
C VAL A 120 -7.05 3.95 15.98
N ASP A 121 -6.71 2.66 16.09
CA ASP A 121 -6.13 2.09 17.31
C ASP A 121 -4.76 2.71 17.63
N TYR A 122 -3.89 2.89 16.63
CA TYR A 122 -2.60 3.57 16.78
C TYR A 122 -2.75 5.03 17.24
N LEU A 123 -3.73 5.77 16.71
CA LEU A 123 -4.00 7.15 17.13
C LEU A 123 -4.55 7.25 18.56
N GLN A 124 -5.32 6.26 19.02
CA GLN A 124 -5.76 6.19 20.42
C GLN A 124 -4.58 5.92 21.36
N LEU A 125 -3.66 5.03 20.97
CA LEU A 125 -2.43 4.78 21.70
C LEU A 125 -1.51 6.01 21.76
N ALA A 126 -1.39 6.75 20.65
CA ALA A 126 -0.62 8.00 20.62
C ALA A 126 -1.25 9.14 21.44
N ARG A 127 -2.57 9.10 21.68
CA ARG A 127 -3.27 10.00 22.63
C ARG A 127 -3.15 9.54 24.09
N SER A 128 -3.00 8.24 24.33
CA SER A 128 -2.84 7.66 25.67
C SER A 128 -1.40 7.60 26.17
N SER A 129 -0.41 8.01 25.36
CA SER A 129 0.80 8.65 25.87
C SER A 129 0.46 10.00 26.52
N HIS A 130 -0.36 9.94 27.57
CA HIS A 130 -0.14 10.73 28.76
C HIS A 130 1.35 10.64 29.05
N CYS A 131 2.05 11.74 28.78
CA CYS A 131 3.20 12.06 29.60
C CYS A 131 2.70 11.87 31.05
N PRO A 132 3.25 10.93 31.85
CA PRO A 132 2.84 10.86 33.25
C PRO A 132 3.15 12.25 33.81
N ALA A 133 2.10 13.01 34.07
CA ALA A 133 2.16 14.37 34.58
C ALA A 133 2.60 14.27 36.05
N PHE A 134 3.87 13.92 36.26
CA PHE A 134 4.56 14.00 37.52
C PHE A 134 6.08 13.94 37.26
N CYS A 135 6.61 14.96 36.57
CA CYS A 135 7.99 15.37 36.82
C CYS A 135 7.94 16.37 37.98
N PRO A 136 8.39 16.01 39.20
CA PRO A 136 8.52 16.97 40.28
C PRO A 136 9.78 17.81 40.01
N ALA A 137 9.66 18.84 39.17
CA ALA A 137 10.70 19.85 39.04
C ALA A 137 10.53 20.90 40.16
N ASN A 138 10.89 20.53 41.39
CA ASN A 138 11.23 21.56 42.38
C ASN A 138 12.67 21.99 42.12
N HIS A 139 12.88 22.96 41.24
CA HIS A 139 13.95 23.95 41.37
C HIS A 139 13.65 25.12 40.44
N THR A 140 13.20 26.19 41.10
CA THR A 140 12.93 27.55 40.68
C THR A 140 13.93 28.08 39.65
N SER A 141 13.48 28.39 38.43
CA SER A 141 13.96 29.58 37.72
C SER A 141 12.94 30.03 36.66
N HIS A 142 12.57 31.30 36.76
CA HIS A 142 11.46 32.01 36.12
C HIS A 142 11.57 32.22 34.59
N ARG A 143 12.03 31.25 33.78
CA ARG A 143 12.32 31.51 32.36
C ARG A 143 11.68 30.60 31.30
N ALA A 144 10.74 29.74 31.67
CA ALA A 144 10.26 28.68 30.77
C ALA A 144 8.91 28.94 30.05
N VAL A 145 8.28 30.12 30.17
CA VAL A 145 6.94 30.35 29.59
C VAL A 145 6.98 30.95 28.17
N MET A 146 8.14 31.43 27.68
CA MET A 146 8.24 32.05 26.35
C MET A 146 8.74 31.15 25.22
N TRP A 147 8.93 29.84 25.44
CA TRP A 147 9.55 28.94 24.45
C TRP A 147 8.58 27.93 23.81
N CYS A 148 7.27 28.13 23.95
CA CYS A 148 6.26 27.25 23.34
C CYS A 148 5.63 27.80 22.04
N THR A 149 6.06 28.95 21.53
CA THR A 149 5.54 29.54 20.27
C THR A 149 6.41 29.28 19.04
N LYS A 150 7.55 28.60 19.20
CA LYS A 150 8.41 28.18 18.08
C LYS A 150 8.48 26.65 17.97
N GLY A 151 7.38 26.05 17.52
CA GLY A 151 7.35 24.82 16.71
C GLY A 151 8.39 23.72 17.02
N LYS A 152 8.68 23.45 18.29
CA LYS A 152 9.53 22.32 18.70
C LYS A 152 8.67 21.38 19.54
N ASN A 153 8.59 20.15 19.06
CA ASN A 153 8.05 19.00 19.75
C ASN A 153 8.73 18.84 21.11
N ALA A 154 7.94 18.59 22.17
CA ALA A 154 8.37 18.51 23.57
C ALA A 154 9.56 17.56 23.82
N TYR A 155 9.77 16.61 22.90
CA TYR A 155 10.88 15.65 22.85
C TYR A 155 12.27 16.28 22.70
N GLU A 156 12.43 17.33 21.88
CA GLU A 156 13.74 17.97 21.63
C GLU A 156 14.27 18.67 22.89
N THR A 157 13.36 19.24 23.68
CA THR A 157 13.67 19.90 24.95
C THR A 157 14.11 18.93 26.04
N CYS A 158 13.66 17.67 25.99
CA CYS A 158 13.99 16.66 27.00
C CYS A 158 15.43 16.13 26.80
N ASN A 159 15.89 16.01 25.55
CA ASN A 159 17.22 15.49 25.20
C ASN A 159 18.39 16.48 25.47
N ALA A 160 18.09 17.75 25.76
CA ALA A 160 19.12 18.79 25.97
C ALA A 160 19.71 18.81 27.39
N ARG A 161 19.08 18.16 28.38
CA ARG A 161 19.66 17.99 29.72
C ARG A 161 20.20 16.57 29.84
N ARG A 162 21.53 16.46 29.84
CA ARG A 162 22.30 15.21 29.94
C ARG A 162 21.91 14.40 31.18
N SER A 163 20.91 13.53 31.04
CA SER A 163 20.63 12.38 31.91
C SER A 163 19.62 11.50 31.17
N PRO A 164 20.01 10.32 30.66
CA PRO A 164 19.07 9.43 29.98
C PRO A 164 18.03 8.91 30.98
N CYS A 165 16.74 9.11 30.71
CA CYS A 165 15.71 8.38 31.42
C CYS A 165 15.83 6.88 31.09
N PRO A 166 15.75 5.98 32.08
CA PRO A 166 15.93 4.54 31.87
C PRO A 166 14.83 3.87 31.03
N ASN A 167 13.70 4.57 30.79
CA ASN A 167 12.53 4.02 30.09
C ASN A 167 12.20 4.71 28.76
N CYS A 168 13.13 5.45 28.14
CA CYS A 168 12.91 5.89 26.76
C CYS A 168 13.21 4.75 25.78
N PRO A 169 12.27 4.39 24.88
CA PRO A 169 12.56 3.43 23.82
C PRO A 169 13.66 3.97 22.89
N PRO A 170 14.60 3.13 22.42
CA PRO A 170 15.68 3.57 21.55
C PRO A 170 15.13 4.05 20.20
N ILE A 171 15.71 5.12 19.69
CA ILE A 171 15.35 5.77 18.41
C ILE A 171 15.49 4.75 17.27
N ARG A 172 14.37 4.27 16.70
CA ARG A 172 14.39 3.62 15.37
C ARG A 172 14.26 4.70 14.30
N SER A 173 15.43 5.09 13.80
CA SER A 173 15.75 5.89 12.60
C SER A 173 15.19 7.33 12.48
N PRO A 174 16.01 8.30 12.05
CA PRO A 174 15.54 9.62 11.66
C PRO A 174 14.94 9.56 10.25
N CYS A 175 13.68 9.97 10.08
CA CYS A 175 13.12 10.17 8.75
C CYS A 175 13.62 11.51 8.20
N SER A 176 14.36 11.43 7.10
CA SER A 176 14.83 12.55 6.32
C SER A 176 13.67 13.30 5.67
N TYR A 177 13.63 14.63 5.79
CA TYR A 177 13.09 15.45 4.71
C TYR A 177 13.79 16.81 4.61
N SER A 178 14.57 16.94 3.54
CA SER A 178 14.83 18.17 2.79
C SER A 178 15.52 19.34 3.51
N SER A 179 16.83 19.47 3.32
CA SER A 179 17.41 20.44 2.37
C SER A 179 18.87 20.74 2.74
N ARG A 180 19.77 20.33 1.84
CA ARG A 180 21.18 20.76 1.72
C ARG A 180 22.13 20.26 2.81
N TYR A 181 23.30 19.81 2.34
CA TYR A 181 24.49 19.44 3.10
C TYR A 181 24.52 17.99 3.61
N CYS A 182 24.74 17.07 2.66
CA CYS A 182 25.69 15.99 2.86
C CYS A 182 27.09 16.61 3.08
N CYS A 183 27.72 16.28 4.20
CA CYS A 183 29.16 16.08 4.38
C CYS A 183 29.32 14.86 5.29
#